data_AF-A0A060RE17-F1
#
_entry.id   AF-A0A060RE17-F1
#
_cell.length_a   1.000
_cell.length_b   1.000
_cell.length_c   1.000
_cell.angle_alpha   90.00
_cell.angle_beta   90.00
_cell.angle_gamma   90.00
#
_symmetry.space_group_name_H-M   'P 1'
#
loop_
_entity.id
_entity.type
_entity.pdbx_description
1 polymer ?
#
loop_
_entity_poly.entity_id
_entity_poly.type
_entity_poly.pdbx_seq_one_letter_code
_entity_poly.pdbx_strand_id
1 'polypeptide(L)' 'MIKAKARTARLTISEYIRSALRNSTVKERLTATHLQLITKLTGMANNLNQIAKRANQAGCRS' A
#
# COMPACT_ATOMS: atom_id res chain seq x y z
N MET A 1 21.07 -11.06 9.51
CA MET A 1 20.41 -10.31 8.42
C MET A 1 21.19 -9.07 7.96
N ILE A 2 21.65 -8.17 8.85
CA ILE A 2 22.36 -6.93 8.47
C ILE A 2 23.77 -7.18 7.89
N LYS A 3 24.60 -8.03 8.53
CA LYS A 3 25.95 -8.38 8.03
C LYS A 3 25.95 -8.91 6.59
N ALA A 4 24.97 -9.75 6.25
CA ALA A 4 24.84 -10.30 4.90
C ALA A 4 24.49 -9.21 3.87
N LYS A 5 23.53 -8.34 4.19
CA LYS A 5 23.13 -7.21 3.33
C LYS A 5 24.27 -6.19 3.15
N ALA A 6 25.04 -5.90 4.20
CA ALA A 6 26.23 -5.04 4.12
C ALA A 6 27.29 -5.63 3.18
N ARG A 7 27.57 -6.94 3.31
CA ARG A 7 28.49 -7.65 2.41
C ARG A 7 28.03 -7.61 0.94
N THR A 8 26.75 -7.84 0.67
CA THR A 8 26.18 -7.74 -0.68
C THR A 8 26.30 -6.33 -1.25
N ALA A 9 26.10 -5.30 -0.42
CA ALA A 9 26.27 -3.90 -0.80
C ALA A 9 27.74 -3.45 -0.89
N ARG A 10 28.70 -4.32 -0.55
CA ARG A 10 30.14 -4.01 -0.42
C ARG A 10 30.42 -2.83 0.52
N LEU A 11 29.60 -2.69 1.56
CA LEU A 11 29.74 -1.66 2.58
C LEU A 11 30.14 -2.31 3.91
N THR A 12 30.85 -1.55 4.74
CA THR A 12 30.97 -1.93 6.15
C THR A 12 29.59 -1.89 6.81
N ILE A 13 29.44 -2.59 7.94
CA ILE A 13 28.17 -2.62 8.69
C ILE A 13 27.75 -1.19 9.07
N SER A 14 28.69 -0.35 9.50
CA SER A 14 28.43 1.02 9.91
C SER A 14 27.99 1.91 8.74
N GLU A 15 28.59 1.76 7.56
CA GLU A 15 28.17 2.48 6.35
C GLU A 15 26.81 2.01 5.86
N TYR A 16 26.58 0.69 5.88
CA TYR A 16 25.31 0.12 5.51
C TYR A 16 24.18 0.63 6.42
N ILE A 17 24.39 0.68 7.73
CA ILE A 17 23.40 1.21 8.69
C ILE A 17 23.18 2.70 8.46
N ARG A 18 24.22 3.51 8.30
CA ARG A 18 24.09 4.95 8.00
C ARG A 18 23.32 5.21 6.71
N SER A 19 23.62 4.48 5.65
CA SER A 19 22.92 4.61 4.37
C SER A 19 21.47 4.12 4.48
N ALA A 20 21.22 3.01 5.16
CA ALA A 20 19.89 2.48 5.37
C ALA A 20 19.02 3.44 6.18
N LEU A 21 19.57 4.05 7.23
CA LEU A 21 18.87 5.06 8.05
C LEU A 21 18.61 6.36 7.28
N ARG A 22 19.59 6.82 6.49
CA ARG A 22 19.43 8.01 5.64
C ARG A 22 18.31 7.83 4.60
N ASN A 23 18.19 6.62 4.06
CA ASN A 23 17.23 6.29 3.01
C ASN A 23 15.91 5.71 3.55
N SER A 24 15.85 5.37 4.85
CA SER A 24 14.64 4.85 5.46
C SER A 24 13.64 5.99 5.66
N THR A 25 12.46 5.86 5.07
CA THR A 25 11.33 6.72 5.37
C THR A 25 10.50 6.09 6.47
N VAL A 26 10.34 6.82 7.58
CA VAL A 26 9.35 6.46 8.61
C VAL A 26 7.97 6.78 8.02
N LYS A 27 7.28 5.75 7.53
CA LYS A 27 5.88 5.89 7.13
C LYS A 27 5.04 5.84 8.40
N GLU A 28 4.23 6.87 8.63
CA GLU A 28 3.26 6.86 9.72
C GLU A 28 2.36 5.63 9.60
N ARG A 29 2.14 4.94 10.72
CA ARG A 29 1.20 3.83 10.75
C ARG A 29 -0.18 4.37 10.38
N LEU A 30 -0.89 3.71 9.47
CA LEU A 30 -2.27 4.09 9.16
C LEU A 30 -3.08 4.16 10.46
N THR A 31 -3.48 5.37 10.85
CA THR A 31 -4.32 5.61 12.02
C THR A 31 -5.71 5.01 11.78
N ALA A 32 -6.46 4.75 12.85
CA ALA A 32 -7.82 4.23 12.75
C ALA A 32 -8.69 5.09 11.82
N THR A 33 -8.47 6.41 11.79
CA THR A 33 -9.17 7.35 10.91
C THR A 33 -8.86 7.11 9.42
N HIS A 34 -7.60 6.89 9.05
CA HIS A 34 -7.22 6.59 7.67
C HIS A 34 -7.82 5.26 7.19
N LEU A 35 -7.84 4.24 8.06
CA LEU A 35 -8.45 2.95 7.76
C LEU A 35 -9.98 3.05 7.58
N GLN A 36 -10.65 3.87 8.39
CA GLN A 36 -12.08 4.15 8.24
C GLN A 36 -12.38 4.82 6.89
N LEU A 37 -11.56 5.80 6.49
CA LEU A 37 -11.72 6.47 5.19
C LEU A 37 -11.54 5.49 4.02
N ILE A 38 -10.50 4.66 4.04
CA ILE A 38 -10.26 3.64 3.01
C ILE A 38 -11.41 2.63 2.95
N THR A 39 -11.91 2.18 4.10
CA THR A 39 -13.06 1.27 4.16
C THR A 39 -14.31 1.90 3.55
N LYS A 40 -14.59 3.17 3.86
CA LYS A 40 -15.71 3.92 3.26
C LYS A 40 -15.56 4.06 1.75
N LEU A 41 -14.39 4.46 1.26
CA LEU A 41 -14.10 4.57 -0.18
C LEU A 41 -14.29 3.23 -0.89
N THR A 42 -13.79 2.14 -0.30
CA THR A 42 -13.96 0.78 -0.83
C THR A 42 -15.44 0.40 -0.91
N GLY A 43 -16.22 0.71 0.13
CA GLY A 43 -17.67 0.48 0.14
C GLY A 43 -18.41 1.24 -0.98
N MET A 44 -18.05 2.50 -1.21
CA MET A 44 -18.64 3.31 -2.29
C MET A 44 -18.25 2.78 -3.68
N ALA A 45 -16.99 2.40 -3.88
CA ALA A 45 -16.53 1.79 -5.13
C ALA A 45 -17.26 0.47 -5.42
N ASN A 46 -17.49 -0.36 -4.39
CA ASN A 46 -18.25 -1.59 -4.51
C ASN A 46 -19.71 -1.34 -4.90
N ASN A 47 -20.34 -0.34 -4.27
CA ASN A 47 -21.71 0.05 -4.60
C ASN A 47 -21.81 0.49 -6.07
N LEU A 48 -20.90 1.37 -6.51
CA LEU A 48 -20.83 1.83 -7.89
C LEU A 48 -20.65 0.67 -8.87
N ASN A 49 -19.77 -0.28 -8.56
CA ASN A 49 -19.54 -1.45 -9.40
C ASN A 49 -20.80 -2.34 -9.52
N GLN A 50 -21.57 -2.48 -8.45
CA GLN A 50 -22.84 -3.21 -8.49
C GLN A 50 -23.87 -2.50 -9.38
N ILE A 51 -23.97 -1.17 -9.29
CA ILE A 51 -24.87 -0.38 -10.14
C ILE A 51 -24.48 -0.55 -11.62
N ALA A 52 -23.20 -0.38 -11.95
CA ALA A 52 -22.70 -0.54 -13.31
C ALA A 52 -22.99 -1.94 -13.85
N LYS A 53 -22.75 -2.98 -13.05
CA LYS A 53 -23.05 -4.37 -13.44
C LYS A 53 -24.54 -4.60 -13.67
N ARG A 54 -25.41 -4.08 -12.81
CA ARG A 54 -26.87 -4.18 -12.96
C ARG A 54 -27.36 -3.45 -14.21
N ALA A 55 -26.84 -2.24 -14.46
CA ALA A 55 -27.16 -1.47 -15.67
C ALA A 55 -26.75 -2.23 -16.94
N ASN A 56 -25.54 -2.80 -16.97
CA ASN A 56 -25.06 -3.62 -18.09
C ASN A 56 -25.93 -4.87 -18.31
N GLN A 57 -26.39 -5.52 -17.23
CA GLN A 57 -27.30 -6.67 -17.31
C GLN A 57 -28.70 -6.28 -17.77
N ALA A 58 -29.21 -5.11 -17.37
CA ALA A 58 -30.49 -4.60 -17.83
C ALA A 58 -30.47 -4.29 -19.34
N GLY A 59 -29.38 -3.67 -19.83
CA GLY A 59 -29.20 -3.39 -21.26
C GLY A 59 -28.87 -4.60 -22.13
N CYS A 60 -28.36 -5.70 -21.57
CA CYS A 60 -28.19 -6.98 -22.30
C CYS A 60 -29.49 -7.81 -22.38
N ARG A 61 -30.54 -7.43 -21.64
CA ARG A 61 -31.84 -8.14 -21.61
C ARG A 61 -32.91 -7.46 -22.46
N SER A 62 -32.55 -6.41 -23.19
CA SER A 62 -33.39 -5.66 -24.13
C SER A 62 -32.99 -5.92 -25.57
#